data_AF-A0A6C0ARM1-F1
#
_entry.id   AF-A0A6C0ARM1-F1
#
_cell.length_a   1.000
_cell.length_b   1.000
_cell.length_c   1.000
_cell.angle_alpha   90.00
_cell.angle_beta   90.00
_cell.angle_gamma   90.00
#
_symmetry.space_group_name_H-M   'P 1'
#
loop_
_entity.id
_entity.type
_entity.pdbx_description
1 polymer ?
#
loop_
_entity_poly.entity_id
_entity_poly.type
_entity_poly.pdbx_seq_one_letter_code
_entity_poly.pdbx_strand_id
1 'polypeptide(L)'
;MTDQSQFELLLPTPPPSPIPVPQEREATFVSGRFDYIEPDSVNYKIMLVNAYQAITQTETWDFVKQDLKSFMLSNDPKIFIISDKMAQLGYDGHSGFSFGCIMRDMQYIAQNGEKKFRDTYLRSI
;
A
#
# COMPACT_ATOMS: atom_id res chain seq x y z
N MET A 1 63.97 0.17 -49.64
CA MET A 1 63.06 -0.57 -48.74
C MET A 1 62.28 0.50 -48.00
N THR A 2 61.07 0.79 -48.47
CA THR A 2 60.27 1.92 -48.01
C THR A 2 59.32 1.42 -46.93
N ASP A 3 59.54 1.89 -45.70
CA ASP A 3 58.73 1.56 -44.52
C ASP A 3 57.37 2.26 -44.64
N GLN A 4 56.31 1.46 -44.81
CA GLN A 4 54.93 1.94 -44.79
C GLN A 4 54.47 1.98 -43.33
N SER A 5 54.79 3.08 -42.66
CA SER A 5 54.26 3.40 -41.34
C SER A 5 52.75 3.65 -41.43
N GLN A 6 52.00 2.81 -40.73
CA GLN A 6 50.55 2.73 -40.70
C GLN A 6 49.90 4.01 -40.14
N PHE A 7 49.04 4.63 -40.94
CA PHE A 7 48.01 5.56 -40.46
C PHE A 7 46.82 4.72 -39.99
N GLU A 8 46.83 4.29 -38.73
CA GLU A 8 45.60 3.85 -38.08
C GLU A 8 44.72 5.08 -37.82
N LEU A 9 43.65 5.20 -38.62
CA LEU A 9 42.55 6.11 -38.38
C LEU A 9 41.88 5.75 -37.06
N LEU A 10 42.23 6.46 -35.98
CA LEU A 10 41.47 6.47 -34.73
C LEU A 10 40.06 7.03 -35.02
N LEU A 11 39.12 6.14 -35.30
CA LEU A 11 37.70 6.48 -35.26
C LEU A 11 37.35 6.87 -33.82
N PRO A 12 36.61 7.98 -33.59
CA PRO A 12 36.17 8.35 -32.26
C PRO A 12 35.31 7.22 -31.68
N THR A 13 35.60 6.81 -30.46
CA THR A 13 34.76 5.84 -29.75
C THR A 13 33.36 6.42 -29.60
N PRO A 14 32.30 5.61 -29.81
CA PRO A 14 30.95 6.07 -29.53
C PRO A 14 30.86 6.48 -28.05
N PRO A 15 30.10 7.54 -27.72
CA PRO A 15 29.89 7.91 -26.33
C PRO A 15 29.33 6.70 -25.57
N PRO A 16 29.72 6.51 -24.31
CA PRO A 16 29.18 5.42 -23.50
C PRO A 16 27.66 5.53 -23.52
N SER A 17 26.98 4.43 -23.87
CA SER A 17 25.53 4.33 -23.78
C SER A 17 25.09 4.81 -22.39
N PRO A 18 23.98 5.57 -22.28
CA PRO A 18 23.46 5.96 -20.99
C PRO A 18 23.35 4.70 -20.12
N ILE A 19 24.03 4.71 -18.98
CA ILE A 19 23.85 3.67 -17.97
C ILE A 19 22.34 3.65 -17.69
N PRO A 20 21.65 2.51 -17.82
CA PRO A 20 20.26 2.41 -17.42
C PRO A 20 20.21 2.80 -15.94
N VAL A 21 19.68 3.99 -15.67
CA VAL A 21 19.26 4.34 -14.31
C VAL A 21 18.35 3.19 -13.88
N PRO A 22 18.62 2.51 -12.76
CA PRO A 22 17.69 1.52 -12.24
C PRO A 22 16.34 2.24 -12.14
N GLN A 23 15.40 1.89 -13.01
CA GLN A 23 14.01 2.28 -12.83
C GLN A 23 13.66 1.75 -11.45
N GLU A 24 13.53 2.66 -10.50
CA GLU A 24 12.99 2.35 -9.18
C GLU A 24 11.74 1.52 -9.45
N ARG A 25 11.81 0.28 -8.97
CA ARG A 25 10.80 -0.73 -9.22
C ARG A 25 9.49 -0.07 -8.86
N GLU A 26 8.62 0.17 -9.85
CA GLU A 26 7.22 0.40 -9.55
C GLU A 26 6.80 -0.86 -8.80
N ALA A 27 6.79 -0.78 -7.47
CA ALA A 27 6.31 -1.86 -6.64
C ALA A 27 4.90 -2.11 -7.15
N THR A 28 4.70 -3.25 -7.80
CA THR A 28 3.42 -3.62 -8.40
C THR A 28 2.38 -3.40 -7.33
N PHE A 29 1.50 -2.43 -7.53
CA PHE A 29 0.52 -2.08 -6.53
C PHE A 29 -0.44 -3.25 -6.40
N VAL A 30 -0.37 -3.95 -5.26
CA VAL A 30 -1.25 -5.06 -4.94
C VAL A 30 -2.18 -4.61 -3.82
N SER A 31 -3.48 -4.54 -4.14
CA SER A 31 -4.49 -4.13 -3.18
C SER A 31 -4.54 -5.01 -1.93
N GLY A 32 -4.79 -4.37 -0.79
CA GLY A 32 -4.90 -5.00 0.52
C GLY A 32 -3.58 -5.42 1.15
N ARG A 33 -2.44 -5.24 0.48
CA ARG A 33 -1.11 -5.56 1.04
C ARG A 33 -0.45 -4.37 1.74
N PHE A 34 -0.81 -3.14 1.37
CA PHE A 34 -0.28 -1.92 1.98
C PHE A 34 1.27 -1.88 2.02
N ASP A 35 1.92 -2.39 0.96
CA ASP A 35 3.39 -2.54 0.92
C ASP A 35 4.16 -1.21 0.85
N TYR A 36 3.46 -0.09 0.70
CA TYR A 36 3.98 1.27 0.70
C TYR A 36 3.98 1.94 2.09
N ILE A 37 3.46 1.27 3.13
CA ILE A 37 3.55 1.75 4.51
C ILE A 37 4.97 1.53 5.02
N GLU A 38 5.54 2.54 5.69
CA GLU A 38 6.92 2.51 6.15
C GLU A 38 7.21 1.33 7.11
N PRO A 39 8.42 0.76 7.09
CA PRO A 39 8.79 -0.36 7.96
C PRO A 39 8.59 -0.09 9.45
N ASP A 40 8.79 1.16 9.89
CA ASP A 40 8.63 1.57 11.30
C ASP A 40 7.15 1.60 11.74
N SER A 41 6.21 1.58 10.79
CA SER A 41 4.76 1.57 11.02
C SER A 41 4.15 0.15 10.93
N VAL A 42 4.91 -0.89 11.29
CA VAL A 42 4.52 -2.31 11.11
C VAL A 42 3.17 -2.67 11.73
N ASN A 43 2.88 -2.20 12.95
CA ASN A 43 1.62 -2.50 13.64
C ASN A 43 0.41 -1.90 12.90
N TYR A 44 0.57 -0.68 12.39
CA TYR A 44 -0.46 -0.02 11.59
C TYR A 44 -0.72 -0.78 10.29
N LYS A 45 0.35 -1.20 9.58
CA LYS A 45 0.24 -2.04 8.38
C LYS A 45 -0.49 -3.36 8.67
N ILE A 46 -0.12 -4.06 9.73
CA ILE A 46 -0.76 -5.33 10.13
C ILE A 46 -2.27 -5.13 10.32
N MET A 47 -2.66 -4.08 11.04
CA MET A 47 -4.07 -3.77 11.27
C MET A 47 -4.82 -3.43 9.98
N LEU A 48 -4.23 -2.64 9.08
CA LEU A 48 -4.84 -2.32 7.78
C LEU A 48 -5.06 -3.58 6.92
N VAL A 49 -4.05 -4.45 6.83
CA VAL A 49 -4.13 -5.72 6.08
C VAL A 49 -5.23 -6.61 6.67
N ASN A 50 -5.24 -6.77 8.00
CA ASN A 50 -6.23 -7.59 8.68
C ASN A 50 -7.66 -7.06 8.49
N ALA A 51 -7.87 -5.75 8.66
CA ALA A 51 -9.17 -5.12 8.46
C ALA A 51 -9.66 -5.24 7.01
N TYR A 52 -8.78 -4.99 6.03
CA TYR A 52 -9.10 -5.12 4.62
C TYR A 52 -9.54 -6.55 4.28
N GLN A 53 -8.81 -7.56 4.78
CA GLN A 53 -9.15 -8.96 4.59
C GLN A 53 -10.47 -9.32 5.26
N ALA A 54 -10.70 -8.86 6.49
CA ALA A 54 -11.94 -9.11 7.22
C ALA A 54 -13.14 -8.56 6.45
N ILE A 55 -13.12 -7.27 6.10
CA ILE A 55 -14.21 -6.58 5.38
C ILE A 55 -14.49 -7.23 4.02
N THR A 56 -13.43 -7.67 3.33
CA THR A 56 -13.55 -8.37 2.04
C THR A 56 -14.20 -9.74 2.21
N GLN A 57 -13.74 -10.54 3.18
CA GLN A 57 -14.29 -11.88 3.42
C GLN A 57 -15.72 -11.87 3.97
N THR A 58 -16.13 -10.80 4.63
CA THR A 58 -17.51 -10.61 5.13
C THR A 58 -18.40 -9.84 4.16
N GLU A 59 -17.88 -9.44 2.99
CA GLU A 59 -18.60 -8.69 1.95
C GLU A 59 -19.24 -7.39 2.49
N THR A 60 -18.61 -6.74 3.47
CA THR A 60 -19.17 -5.58 4.19
C THR A 60 -18.72 -4.21 3.66
N TRP A 61 -18.08 -4.15 2.49
CA TRP A 61 -17.57 -2.90 1.92
C TRP A 61 -18.66 -1.82 1.74
N ASP A 62 -19.87 -2.21 1.34
CA ASP A 62 -21.00 -1.28 1.19
C ASP A 62 -21.43 -0.64 2.51
N PHE A 63 -21.31 -1.38 3.62
CA PHE A 63 -21.55 -0.83 4.95
C PHE A 63 -20.44 0.14 5.36
N VAL A 64 -19.18 -0.28 5.19
CA VAL A 64 -18.01 0.52 5.56
C VAL A 64 -17.97 1.84 4.78
N LYS A 65 -18.49 1.87 3.55
CA LYS A 65 -18.58 3.08 2.71
C LYS A 65 -19.53 4.15 3.26
N GLN A 66 -20.52 3.77 4.07
CA GLN A 66 -21.54 4.69 4.61
C GLN A 66 -20.90 5.71 5.55
N ASP A 67 -21.44 6.92 5.60
CA ASP A 67 -20.98 7.94 6.54
C ASP A 67 -21.52 7.66 7.95
N LEU A 68 -20.71 7.01 8.77
CA LEU A 68 -21.01 6.69 10.16
C LEU A 68 -20.35 7.70 11.10
N LYS A 69 -21.11 8.14 12.11
CA LYS A 69 -20.61 9.04 13.17
C LYS A 69 -19.41 8.43 13.91
N SER A 70 -19.45 7.13 14.20
CA SER A 70 -18.36 6.42 14.86
C SER A 70 -18.43 4.93 14.58
N PHE A 71 -17.30 4.31 14.25
CA PHE A 71 -17.16 2.85 14.24
C PHE A 71 -16.90 2.29 15.64
N MET A 72 -16.25 3.06 16.51
CA MET A 72 -15.90 2.63 17.88
C MET A 72 -17.12 2.50 18.79
N LEU A 73 -18.11 3.38 18.64
CA LEU A 73 -19.27 3.48 19.54
C LEU A 73 -20.58 3.04 18.88
N SER A 74 -20.51 2.42 17.70
CA SER A 74 -21.70 1.96 17.00
C SER A 74 -22.08 0.55 17.43
N ASN A 75 -23.38 0.30 17.51
CA ASN A 75 -23.97 -0.99 17.86
C ASN A 75 -24.48 -1.73 16.61
N ASP A 76 -24.04 -1.34 15.42
CA ASP A 76 -24.45 -2.02 14.18
C ASP A 76 -23.90 -3.46 14.16
N PRO A 77 -24.73 -4.48 13.87
CA PRO A 77 -24.28 -5.88 13.84
C PRO A 77 -23.10 -6.13 12.90
N LYS A 78 -22.97 -5.36 11.81
CA LYS A 78 -21.87 -5.52 10.85
C LYS A 78 -20.51 -5.15 11.45
N ILE A 79 -20.48 -4.27 12.45
CA ILE A 79 -19.24 -3.95 13.17
C ILE A 79 -18.76 -5.16 13.96
N PHE A 80 -19.68 -5.86 14.62
CA PHE A 80 -19.33 -7.08 15.35
C PHE A 80 -18.89 -8.20 14.40
N ILE A 81 -19.54 -8.34 13.23
CA ILE A 81 -19.12 -9.30 12.20
C ILE A 81 -17.69 -9.03 11.73
N ILE A 82 -17.37 -7.77 11.42
CA ILE A 82 -16.01 -7.38 11.00
C ILE A 82 -15.01 -7.63 12.13
N SER A 83 -15.32 -7.16 13.34
CA SER A 83 -14.44 -7.31 14.52
C SER A 83 -14.15 -8.78 14.85
N ASP A 84 -15.18 -9.63 14.86
CA ASP A 84 -15.03 -11.06 15.08
C ASP A 84 -14.18 -11.71 13.98
N LYS A 85 -14.40 -11.30 12.71
CA LYS A 85 -13.58 -11.80 11.60
C LYS A 85 -12.12 -11.36 11.70
N MET A 86 -11.84 -10.14 12.14
CA MET A 86 -10.48 -9.65 12.39
C MET A 86 -9.78 -10.49 13.46
N ALA A 87 -10.48 -10.82 14.55
CA ALA A 87 -9.99 -11.71 15.60
C ALA A 87 -9.70 -13.12 15.08
N GLN A 88 -10.61 -13.70 14.28
CA GLN A 88 -10.40 -15.02 13.64
C GLN A 88 -9.19 -15.04 12.70
N LEU A 89 -8.88 -13.91 12.04
CA LEU A 89 -7.71 -13.76 11.18
C LEU A 89 -6.40 -13.51 11.96
N GLY A 90 -6.44 -13.59 13.30
CA GLY A 90 -5.26 -13.53 14.16
C GLY A 90 -4.94 -12.14 14.70
N TYR A 91 -5.91 -11.22 14.71
CA TYR A 91 -5.76 -9.92 15.36
C TYR A 91 -6.93 -9.63 16.32
N ASP A 92 -6.71 -9.85 17.61
CA ASP A 92 -7.69 -9.65 18.69
C ASP A 92 -7.36 -8.46 19.61
N GLY A 93 -6.20 -7.81 19.42
CA GLY A 93 -5.64 -6.80 20.32
C GLY A 93 -6.11 -5.36 20.10
N HIS A 94 -7.30 -5.11 19.54
CA HIS A 94 -7.75 -3.74 19.31
C HIS A 94 -8.29 -3.10 20.59
N SER A 95 -7.77 -1.91 20.93
CA SER A 95 -8.57 -0.97 21.70
C SER A 95 -9.69 -0.43 20.79
N GLY A 96 -10.85 -0.07 21.36
CA GLY A 96 -11.93 0.52 20.55
C GLY A 96 -11.47 1.74 19.74
N PHE A 97 -10.49 2.49 20.27
CA PHE A 97 -9.87 3.61 19.58
C PHE A 97 -9.09 3.19 18.33
N SER A 98 -8.17 2.21 18.44
CA SER A 98 -7.39 1.76 17.28
C SER A 98 -8.29 1.12 16.22
N PHE A 99 -9.29 0.33 16.63
CA PHE A 99 -10.31 -0.18 15.73
C PHE A 99 -11.02 0.96 14.98
N GLY A 100 -11.47 1.99 15.71
CA GLY A 100 -12.16 3.15 15.13
C GLY A 100 -11.30 3.91 14.09
N CYS A 101 -10.01 4.09 14.35
CA CYS A 101 -9.06 4.71 13.41
C CYS A 101 -8.91 3.88 12.13
N ILE A 102 -8.64 2.58 12.27
CA ILE A 102 -8.46 1.68 11.12
C ILE A 102 -9.72 1.59 10.27
N MET A 103 -10.90 1.50 10.91
CA MET A 103 -12.16 1.48 10.17
C MET A 103 -12.45 2.80 9.43
N ARG A 104 -11.93 3.94 9.92
CA ARG A 104 -12.03 5.22 9.20
C ARG A 104 -11.14 5.21 7.95
N ASP A 105 -9.95 4.64 8.02
CA ASP A 105 -9.10 4.44 6.84
C ASP A 105 -9.75 3.49 5.83
N MET A 106 -10.35 2.39 6.30
CA MET A 106 -11.11 1.47 5.45
C MET A 106 -12.32 2.15 4.81
N GLN A 107 -13.03 3.03 5.52
CA GLN A 107 -14.10 3.84 4.93
C GLN A 107 -13.56 4.75 3.83
N TYR A 108 -12.44 5.44 4.06
CA TYR A 108 -11.82 6.26 3.03
C TYR A 108 -11.49 5.43 1.78
N ILE A 109 -10.92 4.24 1.96
CA ILE A 109 -10.62 3.29 0.89
C ILE A 109 -11.90 2.85 0.16
N ALA A 110 -12.97 2.52 0.89
CA ALA A 110 -14.26 2.13 0.30
C ALA A 110 -14.89 3.24 -0.55
N GLN A 111 -14.67 4.50 -0.18
CA GLN A 111 -15.19 5.67 -0.87
C GLN A 111 -14.33 6.11 -2.06
N ASN A 112 -13.01 5.94 -1.96
CA ASN A 112 -12.06 6.59 -2.88
C ASN A 112 -11.13 5.62 -3.62
N GLY A 113 -11.06 4.36 -3.21
CA GLY A 113 -10.09 3.38 -3.65
C GLY A 113 -8.74 3.48 -2.92
N GLU A 114 -8.08 2.33 -2.77
CA GLU A 114 -6.80 2.21 -2.06
C GLU A 114 -5.66 2.96 -2.76
N LYS A 115 -5.70 3.10 -4.10
CA LYS A 115 -4.71 3.91 -4.83
C LYS A 115 -4.67 5.36 -4.33
N LYS A 116 -5.84 5.98 -4.11
CA LYS A 116 -5.91 7.35 -3.60
C LYS A 116 -5.44 7.44 -2.14
N PHE A 117 -5.74 6.41 -1.34
CA PHE A 117 -5.26 6.30 0.03
C PHE A 117 -3.72 6.22 0.07
N ARG A 118 -3.11 5.35 -0.74
CA ARG A 118 -1.65 5.29 -0.94
C ARG A 118 -1.06 6.64 -1.30
N ASP A 119 -1.59 7.29 -2.35
CA ASP A 119 -1.06 8.56 -2.85
C ASP A 119 -1.21 9.69 -1.81
N THR A 120 -2.16 9.58 -0.89
CA THR A 120 -2.34 10.53 0.22
C THR A 120 -1.36 10.26 1.35
N TYR A 121 -1.17 8.99 1.73
CA TYR A 121 -0.19 8.57 2.74
C TYR A 121 1.23 9.01 2.35
N LEU A 122 1.65 8.70 1.12
CA LEU A 122 2.99 9.04 0.62
C LEU A 122 3.26 10.56 0.47
N ARG A 123 2.22 11.40 0.53
CA ARG A 123 2.37 12.87 0.54
C ARG A 123 2.42 13.46 1.95
N SER A 124 2.11 12.65 2.96
CA SER A 124 2.01 13.08 4.36
C SER A 124 3.23 12.67 5.18
N ILE A 125 4.11 11.86 4.59
CA ILE A 125 5.47 11.56 5.06
C ILE A 125 6.46 12.57 4.46
#